data_AF-A0A2V5NSU2-F1
#
_entry.id   AF-A0A2V5NSU2-F1
#
_cell.length_a   1.000
_cell.length_b   1.000
_cell.length_c   1.000
_cell.angle_alpha   90.00
_cell.angle_beta   90.00
_cell.angle_gamma   90.00
#
_symmetry.space_group_name_H-M   'P 1'
#
loop_
_entity.id
_entity.type
_entity.pdbx_description
1 polymer ?
#
loop_
_entity_poly.entity_id
_entity_poly.type
_entity_poly.pdbx_seq_one_letter_code
_entity_poly.pdbx_strand_id
1 'polypeptide(L)'
;MDLPVGISTLQRTDRWVGGPLCAILTLLRKIFESAGRLGPREFQRILFVKFAEQGSTVLAYPAILRAIEMVGRENVYFVVFEDNRFILDAMEIIPEGNVITIATNSLFGLATGALRAVLQVRKIGIDAAVDMEFLTRFSAILTFMTGAKSRVGFHTFFGDGPYRGDLVTHRLLYNPHLHTSQMFEAMVEALTRDPAVLPTFDFT
;
A
#
# COMPACT_ATOMS: atom_id res chain seq x y z
N MET A 1 -29.58 -9.75 2.90
CA MET A 1 -28.71 -8.63 2.51
C MET A 1 -27.85 -8.34 3.73
N ASP A 2 -26.60 -8.82 3.73
CA ASP A 2 -25.67 -8.48 4.80
C ASP A 2 -25.27 -7.02 4.60
N LEU A 3 -25.48 -6.20 5.63
CA LEU A 3 -25.04 -4.81 5.62
C LEU A 3 -23.50 -4.79 5.61
N PRO A 4 -22.86 -3.94 4.79
CA PRO A 4 -21.41 -3.81 4.78
C PRO A 4 -20.88 -3.50 6.18
N VAL A 5 -19.66 -3.96 6.50
CA VAL A 5 -19.07 -3.74 7.82
C VAL A 5 -18.99 -2.24 8.10
N GLY A 6 -19.60 -1.79 9.19
CA GLY A 6 -19.59 -0.37 9.56
C GLY A 6 -18.17 0.17 9.78
N ILE A 7 -17.93 1.40 9.35
CA ILE A 7 -16.62 2.08 9.45
C ILE A 7 -16.07 2.07 10.89
N SER A 8 -16.94 2.29 11.89
CA SER A 8 -16.57 2.27 13.31
C SER A 8 -16.04 0.90 13.76
N THR A 9 -16.60 -0.18 13.21
CA THR A 9 -16.16 -1.56 13.48
C THR A 9 -14.79 -1.80 12.86
N LEU A 10 -14.56 -1.36 11.62
CA LEU A 10 -13.25 -1.44 10.96
C LEU A 10 -12.18 -0.67 11.74
N GLN A 11 -12.47 0.57 12.14
CA GLN A 11 -11.56 1.39 12.93
C GLN A 11 -11.22 0.78 14.30
N ARG A 12 -12.23 0.20 14.97
CA ARG A 12 -12.03 -0.47 16.27
C ARG A 12 -11.18 -1.72 16.10
N THR A 13 -11.47 -2.55 15.10
CA THR A 13 -10.68 -3.75 14.80
C THR A 13 -9.24 -3.38 14.43
N ASP A 14 -9.03 -2.38 13.56
CA ASP A 14 -7.69 -1.90 13.21
C ASP A 14 -6.91 -1.46 14.45
N ARG A 15 -7.55 -0.75 15.38
CA ARG A 15 -6.90 -0.31 16.63
C ARG A 15 -6.51 -1.46 17.54
N TRP A 16 -7.42 -2.38 17.82
CA TRP A 16 -7.23 -3.43 18.83
C TRP A 16 -6.49 -4.66 18.31
N VAL A 17 -6.73 -5.04 17.06
CA VAL A 17 -6.11 -6.23 16.43
C VAL A 17 -4.91 -5.81 15.60
N GLY A 18 -5.02 -4.71 14.84
CA GLY A 18 -3.94 -4.25 13.97
C GLY A 18 -2.70 -3.82 14.75
N GLY A 19 -2.84 -3.18 15.92
CA GLY A 19 -1.70 -2.77 16.75
C GLY A 19 -0.79 -3.95 17.15
N PRO A 20 -1.33 -4.98 17.83
CA PRO A 20 -0.59 -6.19 18.16
C PRO A 20 -0.02 -6.92 16.94
N LEU A 21 -0.79 -7.04 15.85
CA LEU A 21 -0.30 -7.69 14.63
C LEU A 21 0.88 -6.94 14.01
N CYS A 22 0.83 -5.61 13.94
CA CYS A 22 1.95 -4.79 13.49
C CYS A 22 3.21 -5.05 14.33
N ALA A 23 3.08 -5.19 15.66
CA ALA A 23 4.21 -5.49 16.53
C ALA A 23 4.81 -6.88 16.26
N ILE A 24 3.96 -7.91 16.13
CA ILE A 24 4.37 -9.28 15.79
C ILE A 24 5.07 -9.31 14.44
N LEU A 25 4.47 -8.72 13.40
CA LEU A 25 5.06 -8.69 12.06
C LEU A 25 6.35 -7.88 12.02
N THR A 26 6.48 -6.83 12.83
CA THR A 26 7.73 -6.07 12.97
C THR A 26 8.83 -6.94 13.56
N LEU A 27 8.51 -7.75 14.58
CA LEU A 27 9.47 -8.69 15.16
C LEU A 27 9.88 -9.76 14.12
N LEU A 28 8.92 -10.33 13.41
CA LEU A 28 9.18 -11.28 12.33
C LEU A 28 10.08 -10.67 11.25
N ARG A 29 9.80 -9.43 10.84
CA ARG A 29 10.65 -8.69 9.90
C ARG A 29 12.10 -8.62 10.40
N LYS A 30 12.32 -8.24 11.66
CA LYS A 30 13.67 -8.13 12.23
C LYS A 30 14.42 -9.48 12.29
N ILE A 31 13.69 -10.58 12.41
CA ILE A 31 14.28 -11.94 12.48
C ILE A 31 14.60 -12.45 11.08
N PHE A 32 13.70 -12.27 10.11
CA PHE A 32 13.76 -12.93 8.80
C PHE A 32 14.25 -12.04 7.67
N GLU A 33 14.10 -10.72 7.75
CA GLU A 33 14.67 -9.80 6.77
C GLU A 33 16.07 -9.38 7.23
N SER A 34 17.10 -9.92 6.59
CA SER A 34 18.46 -9.39 6.74
C SER A 34 18.51 -7.97 6.21
N ALA A 35 19.19 -7.07 6.92
CA ALA A 35 19.42 -5.67 6.54
C ALA A 35 20.39 -5.53 5.34
N GLY A 36 20.16 -6.30 4.28
CA GLY A 36 20.84 -6.10 3.01
C GLY A 36 20.47 -4.74 2.44
N ARG A 37 21.45 -4.03 1.87
CA ARG A 37 21.21 -2.75 1.20
C ARG A 37 20.21 -2.98 0.06
N LEU A 38 19.00 -2.42 0.21
CA LEU A 38 18.11 -2.21 -0.91
C LEU A 38 18.66 -1.01 -1.68
N GLY A 39 19.60 -1.27 -2.59
CA GLY A 39 20.03 -0.26 -3.55
C GLY A 39 18.93 0.06 -4.57
N PRO A 40 19.15 1.06 -5.45
CA PRO A 40 18.25 1.32 -6.58
C PRO A 40 18.07 0.03 -7.38
N ARG A 41 16.82 -0.42 -7.51
CA ARG A 41 16.46 -1.62 -8.26
C ARG A 41 15.59 -1.20 -9.43
N GLU A 42 15.84 -1.81 -10.58
CA GLU A 42 14.83 -1.85 -11.63
C GLU A 42 13.69 -2.73 -11.14
N PHE A 43 12.51 -2.12 -10.99
CA PHE A 43 11.30 -2.84 -10.62
C PHE A 43 10.68 -3.46 -11.85
N GLN A 44 10.12 -4.66 -11.68
CA GLN A 44 9.40 -5.32 -12.76
C GLN A 44 7.90 -5.17 -12.61
N ARG A 45 7.36 -5.11 -11.38
CA ARG A 45 5.92 -5.04 -11.12
C ARG A 45 5.60 -4.23 -9.87
N ILE A 46 4.83 -3.16 -10.05
CA ILE A 46 4.43 -2.25 -8.97
C ILE A 46 2.99 -2.52 -8.57
N LEU A 47 2.75 -2.68 -7.28
CA LEU A 47 1.41 -2.78 -6.69
C LEU A 47 1.06 -1.52 -5.91
N PHE A 48 -0.10 -0.95 -6.16
CA PHE A 48 -0.73 0.04 -5.30
C PHE A 48 -1.72 -0.63 -4.35
N VAL A 49 -1.59 -0.34 -3.05
CA VAL A 49 -2.57 -0.74 -2.03
C VAL A 49 -3.41 0.48 -1.69
N LYS A 50 -4.70 0.45 -2.06
CA LYS A 50 -5.61 1.59 -1.93
C LYS A 50 -7.04 1.14 -1.59
N PHE A 51 -7.50 1.46 -0.39
CA PHE A 51 -8.79 1.03 0.14
C PHE A 51 -9.79 2.17 0.36
N ALA A 52 -9.34 3.37 0.69
CA ALA A 52 -10.21 4.50 1.00
C ALA A 52 -10.69 5.23 -0.27
N GLU A 53 -11.92 5.74 -0.20
CA GLU A 53 -12.58 6.75 -1.05
C GLU A 53 -12.20 6.78 -2.53
N GLN A 54 -13.20 6.51 -3.39
CA GLN A 54 -13.09 6.62 -4.84
C GLN A 54 -12.45 7.94 -5.31
N GLY A 55 -12.80 9.07 -4.68
CA GLY A 55 -12.25 10.39 -5.04
C GLY A 55 -10.73 10.51 -4.88
N SER A 56 -10.15 9.89 -3.85
CA SER A 56 -8.70 9.90 -3.65
C SER A 56 -7.95 9.06 -4.68
N THR A 57 -8.61 8.08 -5.30
CA THR A 57 -8.00 7.26 -6.37
C THR A 57 -7.79 8.06 -7.64
N VAL A 58 -8.67 9.02 -7.95
CA VAL A 58 -8.47 9.96 -9.07
C VAL A 58 -7.20 10.79 -8.85
N LEU A 59 -6.93 11.19 -7.61
CA LEU A 59 -5.73 11.95 -7.27
C LEU A 59 -4.43 11.14 -7.41
N ALA A 60 -4.52 9.81 -7.46
CA ALA A 60 -3.38 8.94 -7.72
C ALA A 60 -3.00 8.90 -9.21
N TYR A 61 -3.74 9.56 -10.11
CA TYR A 61 -3.46 9.55 -11.56
C TYR A 61 -1.99 9.85 -11.92
N PRO A 62 -1.33 10.90 -11.40
CA PRO A 62 0.08 11.17 -11.71
C PRO A 62 1.01 10.04 -11.23
N ALA A 63 0.74 9.49 -10.05
CA ALA A 63 1.49 8.36 -9.50
C ALA A 63 1.35 7.09 -10.35
N ILE A 64 0.15 6.82 -10.87
CA ILE A 64 -0.09 5.69 -11.78
C ILE A 64 0.69 5.88 -13.08
N LEU A 65 0.64 7.06 -13.69
CA LEU A 65 1.41 7.35 -14.90
C LEU A 65 2.91 7.19 -14.66
N ARG A 66 3.42 7.70 -13.54
CA ARG A 66 4.83 7.52 -13.16
C ARG A 66 5.22 6.05 -13.04
N ALA A 67 4.38 5.23 -12.40
CA ALA A 67 4.62 3.79 -12.32
C ALA A 67 4.57 3.11 -13.70
N ILE A 68 3.68 3.55 -14.60
CA ILE A 68 3.61 3.06 -15.98
C ILE A 68 4.89 3.41 -16.76
N GLU A 69 5.43 4.61 -16.59
CA GLU A 69 6.72 4.97 -17.18
C GLU A 69 7.86 4.08 -16.68
N MET A 70 7.80 3.67 -15.41
CA MET A 70 8.83 2.83 -14.79
C MET A 70 8.76 1.36 -15.23
N VAL A 71 7.56 0.78 -15.30
CA VAL A 71 7.41 -0.69 -15.47
C VAL A 71 6.47 -1.10 -16.61
N GLY A 72 5.80 -0.16 -17.26
CA GLY A 72 4.77 -0.40 -18.28
C GLY A 72 3.40 -0.74 -17.68
N ARG A 73 2.32 -0.39 -18.40
CA ARG A 73 0.92 -0.55 -17.92
C ARG A 73 0.53 -1.97 -17.53
N GLU A 74 1.09 -2.97 -18.23
CA GLU A 74 0.80 -4.39 -17.98
C GLU A 74 1.38 -4.88 -16.65
N ASN A 75 2.30 -4.12 -16.05
CA ASN A 75 2.99 -4.48 -14.82
C ASN A 75 2.61 -3.59 -13.61
N VAL A 76 1.59 -2.75 -13.76
CA VAL A 76 1.01 -1.96 -12.67
C VAL A 76 -0.25 -2.63 -12.18
N TYR A 77 -0.32 -2.86 -10.86
CA TYR A 77 -1.39 -3.59 -10.19
C TYR A 77 -2.02 -2.76 -9.08
N PHE A 78 -3.25 -3.11 -8.73
CA PHE A 78 -3.97 -2.52 -7.61
C PHE A 78 -4.55 -3.60 -6.70
N VAL A 79 -4.56 -3.34 -5.40
CA VAL A 79 -5.41 -4.04 -4.44
C VAL A 79 -6.36 -3.00 -3.83
N VAL A 80 -7.66 -3.20 -4.03
CA VAL A 80 -8.72 -2.28 -3.61
C VAL A 80 -9.89 -3.00 -2.94
N PHE A 81 -10.78 -2.25 -2.28
CA PHE A 81 -12.10 -2.79 -1.94
C PHE A 81 -12.99 -2.86 -3.18
N GLU A 82 -13.86 -3.86 -3.24
CA GLU A 82 -14.76 -4.11 -4.38
C GLU A 82 -15.58 -2.87 -4.74
N ASP A 83 -16.11 -2.16 -3.75
CA ASP A 83 -16.87 -0.91 -3.93
C ASP A 83 -16.06 0.22 -4.59
N ASN A 84 -14.72 0.15 -4.50
CA ASN A 84 -13.81 1.15 -5.08
C ASN A 84 -13.20 0.71 -6.41
N ARG A 85 -13.57 -0.47 -6.93
CA ARG A 85 -13.07 -0.93 -8.24
C ARG A 85 -13.50 -0.01 -9.38
N PHE A 86 -14.75 0.45 -9.34
CA PHE A 86 -15.38 1.21 -10.44
C PHE A 86 -14.51 2.36 -10.96
N ILE A 87 -13.85 3.11 -10.08
CA ILE A 87 -13.06 4.27 -10.50
C ILE A 87 -11.83 3.86 -11.32
N LEU A 88 -11.21 2.72 -11.02
CA LEU A 88 -10.08 2.21 -11.80
C LEU A 88 -10.53 1.75 -13.19
N ASP A 89 -11.68 1.07 -13.27
CA ASP A 89 -12.27 0.65 -14.53
C ASP A 89 -12.64 1.89 -15.38
N ALA A 90 -13.24 2.92 -14.77
CA ALA A 90 -13.61 4.16 -15.45
C ALA A 90 -12.41 5.00 -15.93
N MET A 91 -11.25 4.87 -15.28
CA MET A 91 -10.02 5.56 -15.67
C MET A 91 -9.32 4.89 -16.86
N GLU A 92 -9.51 3.58 -17.07
CA GLU A 92 -8.97 2.78 -18.20
C GLU A 92 -7.42 2.83 -18.37
N ILE A 93 -6.69 3.17 -17.31
CA ILE A 93 -5.24 3.40 -17.35
C ILE A 93 -4.43 2.10 -17.32
N ILE A 94 -4.95 1.08 -16.62
CA ILE A 94 -4.31 -0.24 -16.48
C ILE A 94 -5.28 -1.35 -16.92
N PRO A 95 -4.80 -2.55 -17.25
CA PRO A 95 -5.67 -3.69 -17.55
C PRO A 95 -6.58 -4.03 -16.37
N GLU A 96 -7.86 -4.33 -16.64
CA GLU A 96 -8.81 -4.76 -15.59
C GLU A 96 -8.31 -5.99 -14.80
N GLY A 97 -7.60 -6.90 -15.48
CA GLY A 97 -7.01 -8.09 -14.87
C GLY A 97 -5.93 -7.80 -13.81
N ASN A 98 -5.44 -6.56 -13.76
CA ASN A 98 -4.45 -6.11 -12.77
C ASN A 98 -5.08 -5.49 -11.52
N VAL A 99 -6.41 -5.43 -11.44
CA VAL A 99 -7.15 -4.94 -10.27
C VAL A 99 -7.64 -6.10 -9.42
N ILE A 100 -7.06 -6.24 -8.23
CA ILE A 100 -7.40 -7.26 -7.25
C ILE A 100 -8.36 -6.65 -6.23
N THR A 101 -9.54 -7.24 -6.06
CA THR A 101 -10.55 -6.73 -5.14
C THR A 101 -10.65 -7.55 -3.86
N ILE A 102 -11.05 -6.87 -2.79
CA ILE A 102 -11.40 -7.48 -1.50
C ILE A 102 -12.84 -7.07 -1.16
N ALA A 103 -13.70 -8.06 -0.92
CA ALA A 103 -15.08 -7.83 -0.51
C ALA A 103 -15.17 -7.33 0.94
N THR A 104 -16.09 -6.41 1.21
CA THR A 104 -16.30 -5.74 2.51
C THR A 104 -17.58 -6.20 3.24
N ASN A 105 -18.21 -7.27 2.72
CA ASN A 105 -19.55 -7.73 3.12
C ASN A 105 -19.61 -8.23 4.57
N SER A 106 -18.48 -8.72 5.11
CA SER A 106 -18.35 -9.14 6.52
C SER A 106 -16.88 -9.11 6.95
N LEU A 107 -16.60 -9.09 8.26
CA LEU A 107 -15.22 -9.15 8.78
C LEU A 107 -14.48 -10.43 8.37
N PHE A 108 -15.19 -11.56 8.34
CA PHE A 108 -14.62 -12.84 7.89
C PHE A 108 -14.38 -12.84 6.38
N GLY A 109 -15.32 -12.29 5.60
CA GLY A 109 -15.15 -12.07 4.16
C GLY A 109 -13.95 -11.16 3.86
N LEU A 110 -13.80 -10.08 4.61
CA LEU A 110 -12.66 -9.15 4.52
C LEU A 110 -11.33 -9.87 4.82
N ALA A 111 -11.26 -10.62 5.92
CA ALA A 111 -10.04 -11.33 6.31
C ALA A 111 -9.64 -12.42 5.29
N THR A 112 -10.60 -13.22 4.83
CA THR A 112 -10.35 -14.26 3.82
C THR A 112 -10.05 -13.69 2.45
N GLY A 113 -10.73 -12.61 2.05
CA GLY A 113 -10.47 -11.84 0.84
C GLY A 113 -9.07 -11.21 0.85
N ALA A 114 -8.68 -10.58 1.96
CA ALA A 114 -7.34 -10.04 2.14
C ALA A 114 -6.25 -11.12 2.03
N LEU A 115 -6.46 -12.30 2.64
CA LEU A 115 -5.53 -13.41 2.51
C LEU A 115 -5.42 -13.92 1.06
N ARG A 116 -6.55 -14.05 0.35
CA ARG A 116 -6.56 -14.43 -1.07
C ARG A 116 -5.83 -13.40 -1.94
N ALA A 117 -6.08 -12.11 -1.70
CA ALA A 117 -5.39 -11.03 -2.40
C ALA A 117 -3.88 -11.10 -2.17
N VAL A 118 -3.43 -11.30 -0.93
CA VAL A 118 -2.00 -11.52 -0.61
C VAL A 118 -1.41 -12.71 -1.37
N LEU A 119 -2.11 -13.85 -1.39
CA LEU A 119 -1.64 -15.05 -2.09
C LEU A 119 -1.57 -14.84 -3.61
N GLN A 120 -2.55 -14.14 -4.18
CA GLN A 120 -2.57 -13.78 -5.59
C GLN A 120 -1.41 -12.83 -5.93
N VAL A 121 -1.20 -11.78 -5.14
CA VAL A 121 -0.08 -10.84 -5.28
C VAL A 121 1.27 -11.56 -5.23
N ARG A 122 1.44 -12.49 -4.27
CA ARG A 122 2.66 -13.32 -4.17
C ARG A 122 2.87 -14.19 -5.41
N LYS A 123 1.80 -14.75 -5.98
CA LYS A 123 1.86 -15.54 -7.21
C LYS A 123 2.22 -14.69 -8.43
N ILE A 124 1.74 -13.45 -8.49
CA ILE A 124 2.12 -12.48 -9.53
C ILE A 124 3.60 -12.11 -9.40
N GLY A 125 4.20 -12.21 -8.21
CA GLY A 125 5.60 -11.87 -8.01
C GLY A 125 5.86 -10.37 -8.04
N ILE A 126 4.96 -9.60 -7.41
CA ILE A 126 5.15 -8.16 -7.17
C ILE A 126 6.45 -7.93 -6.39
N ASP A 127 7.32 -7.05 -6.90
CA ASP A 127 8.61 -6.73 -6.29
C ASP A 127 8.64 -5.35 -5.61
N ALA A 128 7.72 -4.46 -5.97
CA ALA A 128 7.47 -3.18 -5.29
C ALA A 128 5.99 -2.98 -4.94
N ALA A 129 5.73 -2.50 -3.72
CA ALA A 129 4.39 -2.13 -3.26
C ALA A 129 4.38 -0.70 -2.69
N VAL A 130 3.38 0.08 -3.08
CA VAL A 130 3.14 1.46 -2.62
C VAL A 130 1.82 1.46 -1.85
N ASP A 131 1.91 1.63 -0.53
CA ASP A 131 0.75 1.71 0.36
C ASP A 131 0.21 3.14 0.38
N MET A 132 -0.77 3.41 -0.49
CA MET A 132 -1.42 4.73 -0.63
C MET A 132 -2.53 4.95 0.39
N GLU A 133 -2.77 3.99 1.27
CA GLU A 133 -3.53 4.28 2.46
C GLU A 133 -2.65 5.02 3.44
N PHE A 134 -3.28 5.96 4.16
CA PHE A 134 -2.61 6.72 5.19
C PHE A 134 -2.20 5.80 6.35
N LEU A 135 -2.25 6.28 7.59
CA LEU A 135 -1.71 5.54 8.73
C LEU A 135 -2.64 4.41 9.22
N THR A 136 -3.28 3.66 8.31
CA THR A 136 -4.06 2.46 8.65
C THR A 136 -3.12 1.27 8.88
N ARG A 137 -3.43 0.41 9.86
CA ARG A 137 -2.61 -0.77 10.16
C ARG A 137 -2.95 -1.91 9.21
N PHE A 138 -4.22 -2.04 8.83
CA PHE A 138 -4.68 -3.03 7.87
C PHE A 138 -3.90 -2.96 6.55
N SER A 139 -3.75 -1.78 5.96
CA SER A 139 -2.99 -1.61 4.71
C SER A 139 -1.50 -1.89 4.89
N ALA A 140 -0.91 -1.47 6.01
CA ALA A 140 0.48 -1.74 6.34
C ALA A 140 0.77 -3.24 6.48
N ILE A 141 -0.12 -3.96 7.17
CA ILE A 141 -0.08 -5.42 7.35
C ILE A 141 -0.20 -6.11 5.99
N LEU A 142 -1.22 -5.74 5.20
CA LEU A 142 -1.44 -6.35 3.89
C LEU A 142 -0.24 -6.13 2.97
N THR A 143 0.27 -4.89 2.91
CA THR A 143 1.44 -4.50 2.12
C THR A 143 2.68 -5.31 2.52
N PHE A 144 2.92 -5.49 3.82
CA PHE A 144 4.00 -6.36 4.29
C PHE A 144 3.81 -7.82 3.87
N MET A 145 2.59 -8.33 4.03
CA MET A 145 2.25 -9.70 3.71
C MET A 145 2.38 -10.02 2.22
N THR A 146 2.33 -9.04 1.31
CA THR A 146 2.61 -9.24 -0.12
C THR A 146 4.00 -9.86 -0.38
N GLY A 147 4.96 -9.63 0.52
CA GLY A 147 6.35 -10.07 0.33
C GLY A 147 7.14 -9.23 -0.68
N ALA A 148 6.58 -8.13 -1.19
CA ALA A 148 7.31 -7.19 -2.04
C ALA A 148 8.57 -6.71 -1.31
N LYS A 149 9.71 -6.69 -1.99
CA LYS A 149 11.00 -6.35 -1.38
C LYS A 149 11.11 -4.85 -1.09
N SER A 150 10.55 -4.03 -1.98
CA SER A 150 10.44 -2.58 -1.79
C SER A 150 9.01 -2.23 -1.39
N ARG A 151 8.84 -1.62 -0.22
CA ARG A 151 7.53 -1.25 0.32
C ARG A 151 7.56 0.21 0.73
N VAL A 152 6.84 1.06 0.00
CA VAL A 152 6.69 2.48 0.31
C VAL A 152 5.44 2.68 1.14
N GLY A 153 5.53 3.53 2.15
CA GLY A 153 4.37 3.99 2.90
C GLY A 153 4.77 5.01 3.95
N PHE A 154 3.76 5.65 4.55
CA PHE A 154 4.01 6.56 5.66
C PHE A 154 4.52 5.82 6.88
N HIS A 155 5.48 6.43 7.56
CA HIS A 155 6.00 5.96 8.83
C HIS A 155 5.80 7.04 9.89
N THR A 156 5.36 6.64 11.07
CA THR A 156 5.16 7.56 12.21
C THR A 156 6.50 7.85 12.87
N PHE A 157 7.30 8.71 12.23
CA PHE A 157 8.48 9.29 12.87
C PHE A 157 8.02 10.10 14.10
N PHE A 158 8.70 9.93 15.24
CA PHE A 158 8.43 10.67 16.48
C PHE A 158 7.03 10.51 17.10
N GLY A 159 6.19 9.60 16.61
CA GLY A 159 4.86 9.34 17.16
C GLY A 159 3.73 10.20 16.58
N ASP A 160 3.97 10.92 15.48
CA ASP A 160 2.96 11.73 14.78
C ASP A 160 1.94 10.88 13.99
N GLY A 161 1.21 10.03 14.70
CA GLY A 161 0.11 9.22 14.17
C GLY A 161 0.00 7.83 14.79
N PRO A 162 -0.99 7.02 14.36
CA PRO A 162 -1.18 5.68 14.91
C PRO A 162 -0.02 4.76 14.57
N TYR A 163 0.50 4.06 15.59
CA TYR A 163 1.52 3.03 15.42
C TYR A 163 1.09 1.99 14.38
N ARG A 164 1.92 1.79 13.35
CA ARG A 164 1.72 0.82 12.25
C ARG A 164 2.87 -0.17 12.07
N GLY A 165 3.71 -0.29 13.10
CA GLY A 165 4.92 -1.11 13.05
C GLY A 165 6.02 -0.54 12.16
N ASP A 166 7.11 -1.31 12.07
CA ASP A 166 8.18 -1.06 11.12
C ASP A 166 8.08 -2.09 10.01
N LEU A 167 7.10 -1.90 9.11
CA LEU A 167 6.75 -2.86 8.07
C LEU A 167 7.12 -2.40 6.64
N VAL A 168 7.29 -1.10 6.45
CA VAL A 168 7.70 -0.48 5.18
C VAL A 168 9.22 -0.34 5.10
N THR A 169 9.77 -0.39 3.89
CA THR A 169 11.22 -0.19 3.65
C THR A 169 11.51 1.28 3.34
N HIS A 170 10.75 1.87 2.43
CA HIS A 170 10.85 3.28 2.04
C HIS A 170 9.89 4.08 2.92
N ARG A 171 10.43 4.66 3.99
CA ARG A 171 9.66 5.33 5.04
C ARG A 171 9.49 6.81 4.70
N LEU A 172 8.27 7.24 4.44
CA LEU A 172 7.95 8.65 4.17
C LEU A 172 7.27 9.31 5.36
N LEU A 173 7.47 10.61 5.53
CA LEU A 173 6.72 11.42 6.48
C LEU A 173 5.42 11.89 5.82
N TYR A 174 4.30 11.79 6.53
CA TYR A 174 3.06 12.40 6.07
C TYR A 174 3.15 13.92 6.23
N ASN A 175 2.95 14.66 5.15
CA ASN A 175 2.93 16.13 5.16
C ASN A 175 1.54 16.65 4.75
N PRO A 176 0.74 17.19 5.68
CA PRO A 176 -0.61 17.68 5.39
C PRO A 176 -0.63 18.96 4.54
N HIS A 177 0.52 19.60 4.31
CA HIS A 177 0.63 20.78 3.45
C HIS A 177 0.86 20.45 1.98
N LEU A 178 1.15 19.18 1.65
CA LEU A 178 1.23 18.72 0.26
C LEU A 178 -0.15 18.29 -0.23
N HIS A 179 -0.43 18.59 -1.49
CA HIS A 179 -1.63 18.07 -2.13
C HIS A 179 -1.52 16.54 -2.25
N THR A 180 -2.63 15.82 -2.04
CA THR A 180 -2.64 14.35 -2.05
C THR A 180 -2.06 13.74 -3.33
N SER A 181 -2.27 14.36 -4.49
CA SER A 181 -1.68 13.89 -5.76
C SER A 181 -0.15 13.98 -5.77
N GLN A 182 0.41 15.10 -5.30
CA GLN A 182 1.86 15.30 -5.18
C GLN A 182 2.45 14.33 -4.18
N MET A 183 1.73 14.09 -3.09
CA MET A 183 2.13 13.13 -2.08
C MET A 183 2.19 11.71 -2.67
N PHE A 184 1.16 11.27 -3.38
CA PHE A 184 1.13 9.96 -4.07
C PHE A 184 2.24 9.82 -5.11
N GLU A 185 2.50 10.87 -5.89
CA GLU A 185 3.62 10.90 -6.83
C GLU A 185 4.97 10.75 -6.11
N ALA A 186 5.15 11.45 -4.98
CA ALA A 186 6.32 11.29 -4.11
C ALA A 186 6.50 9.83 -3.65
N MET A 187 5.41 9.11 -3.36
CA MET A 187 5.49 7.72 -2.93
C MET A 187 6.04 6.81 -4.04
N VAL A 188 5.70 7.08 -5.30
CA VAL A 188 6.26 6.32 -6.43
C VAL A 188 7.71 6.72 -6.65
N GLU A 189 8.03 8.01 -6.60
CA GLU A 189 9.41 8.48 -6.75
C GLU A 189 10.33 7.97 -5.64
N ALA A 190 9.81 7.77 -4.42
CA ALA A 190 10.58 7.18 -3.33
C ALA A 190 11.10 5.76 -3.64
N LEU A 191 10.50 5.04 -4.59
CA LEU A 191 11.02 3.73 -5.04
C LEU A 191 12.40 3.85 -5.71
N THR A 192 12.72 5.00 -6.33
CA THR A 192 13.99 5.21 -7.04
C THR A 192 15.15 5.59 -6.09
N ARG A 193 14.84 5.81 -4.81
CA ARG A 193 15.77 6.31 -3.80
C ARG A 193 16.26 5.18 -2.90
N ASP A 194 17.47 5.32 -2.37
CA ASP A 194 17.93 4.43 -1.30
C ASP A 194 17.05 4.66 -0.05
N PRO A 195 16.44 3.62 0.54
CA PRO A 195 15.69 3.74 1.77
C PRO A 195 16.42 4.47 2.91
N ALA A 196 17.75 4.45 2.93
CA ALA A 196 18.56 5.11 3.95
C ALA A 196 18.55 6.64 3.89
N VAL A 197 18.18 7.25 2.75
CA VAL A 197 18.11 8.72 2.61
C VAL A 197 16.72 9.30 2.88
N LEU A 198 15.70 8.44 2.98
CA LEU A 198 14.33 8.84 3.28
C LEU A 198 14.18 9.19 4.78
N PRO A 199 13.28 10.12 5.16
CA PRO A 199 12.14 10.63 4.39
C PRO A 199 12.43 11.84 3.48
N THR A 200 13.67 12.30 3.38
CA THR A 200 14.04 13.50 2.61
C THR A 200 14.53 13.16 1.21
N PHE A 201 13.88 13.67 0.16
CA PHE A 201 14.41 13.70 -1.19
C PHE A 201 13.78 14.84 -1.98
N ASP A 202 14.55 15.41 -2.92
CA ASP A 202 14.09 16.52 -3.75
C ASP A 202 13.23 16.00 -4.92
N PHE A 203 12.18 16.74 -5.26
CA PHE A 203 11.47 16.59 -6.53
C PHE A 203 12.33 17.26 -7.61
N THR A 204 12.82 16.47 -8.55
CA THR A 204 13.48 16.96 -9.77
C THR A 204 12.50 17.02 -10.92
#